data_AF-A0A6I7QX29-F1
#
_entry.id   AF-A0A6I7QX29-F1
#
_cell.length_a   1.000
_cell.length_b   1.000
_cell.length_c   1.000
_cell.angle_alpha   90.00
_cell.angle_beta   90.00
_cell.angle_gamma   90.00
#
_symmetry.space_group_name_H-M   'P 1'
#
loop_
_entity.id
_entity.type
_entity.pdbx_description
1 polymer ?
#
loop_
_entity_poly.entity_id
_entity_poly.type
_entity_poly.pdbx_seq_one_letter_code
_entity_poly.pdbx_strand_id
1 'polypeptide(L)'
;MQVFKSNFYLIVLIVFFISSCKKETLVIEKVTYENVIYQLDTVNLYQSASEKNRVKNSSQFYSILYMHLYNQSISSSILNNLSVLTLAIGDKQMARELTIRGFLNSPQLLIPDNQEMRSDLGGFIKESFVRFYLRYPTEYELFYIKDLIEGDMDYRPEHLYESMLLSNEYLYY
;
A
#
# COMPACT_ATOMS: atom_id res chain seq x y z
N MET A 1 -19.23 -74.62 18.72
CA MET A 1 -18.55 -73.33 18.98
C MET A 1 -17.42 -73.04 17.97
N GLN A 2 -17.58 -73.40 16.69
CA GLN A 2 -16.58 -73.15 15.63
C GLN A 2 -17.01 -72.05 14.64
N VAL A 3 -18.31 -71.81 14.50
CA VAL A 3 -18.86 -70.78 13.59
C VAL A 3 -18.50 -69.35 14.05
N PHE A 4 -18.43 -69.11 15.37
CA PHE A 4 -18.05 -67.81 15.93
C PHE A 4 -16.58 -67.43 15.69
N LYS A 5 -15.66 -68.42 15.66
CA LYS A 5 -14.23 -68.16 15.37
C LYS A 5 -14.02 -67.83 13.89
N SER A 6 -14.73 -68.51 12.98
CA SER A 6 -14.60 -68.25 11.54
C SER A 6 -15.13 -66.87 11.12
N ASN A 7 -16.20 -66.39 11.76
CA ASN A 7 -16.73 -65.04 11.51
C ASN A 7 -15.86 -63.93 12.12
N PHE A 8 -15.11 -64.21 13.19
CA PHE A 8 -14.16 -63.25 13.76
C PHE A 8 -12.96 -62.99 12.84
N TYR A 9 -12.41 -64.04 12.22
CA TYR A 9 -11.33 -63.86 11.23
C TYR A 9 -11.79 -63.11 9.98
N LEU A 10 -13.06 -63.27 9.57
CA LEU A 10 -13.62 -62.59 8.41
C LEU A 10 -13.83 -61.08 8.67
N ILE A 11 -14.20 -60.69 9.90
CA ILE A 11 -14.32 -59.29 10.30
C ILE A 11 -12.94 -58.62 10.41
N VAL A 12 -11.92 -59.32 10.94
CA VAL A 12 -10.54 -58.80 11.03
C VAL A 12 -9.93 -58.56 9.65
N LEU A 13 -10.27 -59.39 8.66
CA LEU A 13 -9.76 -59.23 7.30
C LEU A 13 -10.39 -58.03 6.56
N ILE A 14 -11.64 -57.69 6.87
CA ILE A 14 -12.35 -56.52 6.30
C ILE A 14 -11.80 -55.20 6.86
N VAL A 15 -11.39 -55.17 8.14
CA VAL A 15 -10.82 -53.96 8.77
C VAL A 15 -9.44 -53.58 8.18
N PHE A 16 -8.71 -54.52 7.59
CA PHE A 16 -7.42 -54.21 6.94
C PHE A 16 -7.57 -53.52 5.57
N PHE A 17 -8.71 -53.66 4.89
CA PHE A 17 -8.91 -53.08 3.55
C PHE A 17 -9.34 -51.60 3.56
N ILE A 18 -9.77 -51.05 4.70
CA ILE A 18 -10.25 -49.66 4.81
C ILE A 18 -9.12 -48.63 5.01
N SER A 19 -7.86 -49.06 5.15
CA SER A 19 -6.71 -48.16 5.40
C SER A 19 -5.95 -47.73 4.14
N SER A 20 -6.41 -48.06 2.94
CA SER A 20 -5.72 -47.74 1.68
C SER A 20 -6.34 -46.56 0.92
N CYS A 21 -6.54 -45.43 1.60
CA CYS A 21 -6.83 -44.16 0.95
C CYS A 21 -5.58 -43.27 1.05
N LYS A 22 -4.72 -43.28 0.03
CA LYS A 22 -3.59 -42.37 -0.06
C LYS A 22 -4.06 -41.07 -0.72
N LYS A 23 -3.95 -39.95 0.00
CA LYS A 23 -4.17 -38.61 -0.54
C LYS A 23 -3.12 -38.33 -1.61
N GLU A 24 -3.54 -38.00 -2.84
CA GLU A 24 -2.64 -37.58 -3.91
C GLU A 24 -1.88 -36.31 -3.48
N THR A 25 -0.57 -36.41 -3.34
CA THR A 25 0.32 -35.26 -3.17
C THR A 25 0.84 -34.87 -4.55
N LEU A 26 0.36 -33.74 -5.06
CA LEU A 26 0.89 -33.11 -6.26
C LEU A 26 2.37 -32.75 -6.02
N VAL A 27 3.27 -33.47 -6.66
CA VAL A 27 4.70 -33.15 -6.69
C VAL A 27 4.87 -31.99 -7.66
N ILE A 28 5.01 -30.78 -7.12
CA ILE A 28 5.47 -29.63 -7.90
C ILE A 28 6.99 -29.75 -7.96
N GLU A 29 7.50 -30.08 -9.15
CA GLU A 29 8.91 -30.16 -9.48
C GLU A 29 9.57 -28.79 -9.26
N LYS A 30 10.30 -28.65 -8.15
CA LYS A 30 11.03 -27.42 -7.84
C LYS A 30 12.39 -27.52 -8.51
N VAL A 31 12.52 -26.89 -9.68
CA VAL A 31 13.80 -26.75 -10.39
C VAL A 31 14.79 -26.00 -9.49
N THR A 32 15.81 -26.70 -8.99
CA THR A 32 16.91 -26.14 -8.20
C THR A 32 18.00 -25.65 -9.15
N TYR A 33 18.10 -24.34 -9.32
CA TYR A 33 19.27 -23.71 -9.94
C TYR A 33 20.42 -23.70 -8.93
N GLU A 34 21.63 -24.07 -9.38
CA GLU A 34 22.83 -24.13 -8.54
C GLU A 34 23.09 -22.80 -7.82
N ASN A 35 23.38 -22.92 -6.53
CA ASN A 35 23.42 -21.83 -5.56
C ASN A 35 24.62 -20.89 -5.79
N VAL A 36 24.46 -19.87 -6.63
CA VAL A 36 25.23 -18.62 -6.48
C VAL A 36 24.57 -17.84 -5.34
N ILE A 37 25.06 -18.06 -4.12
CA ILE A 37 24.55 -17.37 -2.93
C ILE A 37 25.18 -15.97 -2.91
N TYR A 38 24.50 -15.01 -3.53
CA TYR A 38 24.75 -13.61 -3.21
C TYR A 38 24.37 -13.41 -1.74
N GLN A 39 25.30 -12.93 -0.90
CA GLN A 39 24.98 -12.42 0.43
C GLN A 39 24.18 -11.13 0.28
N LEU A 40 22.92 -11.26 -0.13
CA LEU A 40 21.96 -10.18 -0.08
C LEU A 40 21.34 -10.23 1.31
N ASP A 41 21.47 -9.15 2.06
CA ASP A 41 20.77 -9.01 3.33
C ASP A 41 19.27 -9.19 3.07
N THR A 42 18.67 -10.17 3.74
CA THR A 42 17.23 -10.39 3.67
C THR A 42 16.54 -9.27 4.44
N VAL A 43 16.14 -8.23 3.72
CA VAL A 43 15.30 -7.16 4.28
C VAL A 43 13.87 -7.70 4.36
N ASN A 44 13.22 -7.53 5.51
CA ASN A 44 11.78 -7.78 5.62
C ASN A 44 11.05 -6.83 4.67
N LEU A 45 10.56 -7.36 3.55
CA LEU A 45 9.64 -6.63 2.69
C LEU A 45 8.34 -6.41 3.49
N TYR A 46 8.07 -5.17 3.87
CA TYR A 46 6.71 -4.78 4.23
C TYR A 46 5.80 -5.16 3.06
N GLN A 47 4.58 -5.64 3.35
CA GLN A 47 3.60 -5.94 2.30
C GLN A 47 3.50 -4.73 1.37
N SER A 48 4.03 -4.88 0.16
CA SER A 48 4.01 -3.86 -0.87
C SER A 48 2.55 -3.60 -1.19
N ALA A 49 2.05 -2.42 -0.79
CA ALA A 49 0.70 -1.96 -1.07
C ALA A 49 -0.34 -3.08 -0.95
N SER A 50 -0.82 -3.35 0.28
CA SER A 50 -2.14 -3.98 0.50
C SER A 50 -3.08 -3.50 -0.61
N GLU A 51 -3.54 -4.43 -1.46
CA GLU A 51 -4.14 -4.15 -2.77
C GLU A 51 -5.19 -3.05 -2.68
N LYS A 52 -4.78 -1.81 -2.96
CA LYS A 52 -5.65 -0.67 -2.81
C LYS A 52 -6.67 -0.66 -3.93
N ASN A 53 -7.82 -1.30 -3.74
CA ASN A 53 -8.75 -1.65 -4.81
C ASN A 53 -10.03 -0.81 -4.79
N ARG A 54 -10.22 0.03 -3.76
CA ARG A 54 -11.43 0.83 -3.60
C ARG A 54 -11.15 2.31 -3.76
N VAL A 55 -11.75 2.92 -4.77
CA VAL A 55 -11.70 4.38 -4.99
C VAL A 55 -12.36 5.13 -3.83
N LYS A 56 -11.68 6.15 -3.32
CA LYS A 56 -12.26 7.10 -2.34
C LYS A 56 -13.38 7.91 -2.99
N ASN A 57 -14.51 8.07 -2.30
CA ASN A 57 -15.52 9.03 -2.74
C ASN A 57 -15.04 10.48 -2.48
N SER A 58 -15.68 11.48 -3.07
CA SER A 58 -15.23 12.88 -2.99
C SER A 58 -15.08 13.37 -1.54
N SER A 59 -16.06 13.07 -0.67
CA SER A 59 -16.02 13.52 0.72
C SER A 59 -14.91 12.81 1.51
N GLN A 60 -14.70 11.51 1.29
CA GLN A 60 -13.58 10.76 1.86
C GLN A 60 -12.24 11.33 1.40
N PHE A 61 -12.10 11.60 0.10
CA PHE A 61 -10.89 12.14 -0.49
C PHE A 61 -10.54 13.49 0.15
N TYR A 62 -11.46 14.46 0.16
CA TYR A 62 -11.19 15.79 0.71
C TYR A 62 -11.00 15.80 2.22
N SER A 63 -11.73 14.96 2.96
CA SER A 63 -11.54 14.84 4.41
C SER A 63 -10.15 14.31 4.74
N ILE A 64 -9.67 13.29 4.02
CA ILE A 64 -8.34 12.69 4.26
C ILE A 64 -7.25 13.66 3.79
N LEU A 65 -7.43 14.30 2.64
CA LEU A 65 -6.52 15.31 2.11
C LEU A 65 -6.29 16.45 3.11
N TYR A 66 -7.37 17.01 3.64
CA TYR A 66 -7.29 18.09 4.60
C TYR A 66 -6.61 17.65 5.91
N MET A 67 -6.91 16.44 6.38
CA MET A 67 -6.25 15.85 7.54
C MET A 67 -4.73 15.71 7.32
N HIS A 68 -4.30 15.20 6.16
CA HIS A 68 -2.88 14.97 5.88
C HIS A 68 -2.08 16.27 5.72
N LEU A 69 -2.69 17.31 5.15
CA LEU A 69 -2.03 18.60 4.90
C LEU A 69 -2.01 19.52 6.13
N TYR A 70 -3.06 19.49 6.95
CA TYR A 70 -3.24 20.48 8.02
C TYR A 70 -3.34 19.86 9.42
N ASN A 71 -3.38 18.53 9.53
CA ASN A 71 -3.56 17.81 10.79
C ASN A 71 -4.81 18.23 11.57
N GLN A 72 -5.89 18.57 10.85
CA GLN A 72 -7.17 19.00 11.41
C GLN A 72 -8.33 18.45 10.58
N SER A 73 -9.52 18.40 11.18
CA SER A 73 -10.74 18.06 10.48
C SER A 73 -11.22 19.23 9.62
N ILE A 74 -11.64 18.94 8.39
CA ILE A 74 -12.31 19.91 7.53
C ILE A 74 -13.75 20.18 8.04
N SER A 75 -14.23 21.41 7.91
CA SER A 75 -15.61 21.73 8.28
C SER A 75 -16.61 21.09 7.30
N SER A 76 -17.76 20.65 7.83
CA SER A 76 -18.79 19.97 7.02
C SER A 76 -19.31 20.83 5.86
N SER A 77 -19.40 22.16 6.07
CA SER A 77 -19.82 23.10 5.02
C SER A 77 -18.85 23.12 3.84
N ILE A 78 -17.54 23.27 4.12
CA ILE A 78 -16.51 23.27 3.06
C ILE A 78 -16.45 21.91 2.37
N LEU A 79 -16.53 20.82 3.14
CA LEU A 79 -16.49 19.47 2.60
C LEU A 79 -17.63 19.18 1.62
N ASN A 80 -18.85 19.61 1.97
CA ASN A 80 -20.02 19.47 1.12
C ASN A 80 -19.87 20.31 -0.15
N ASN A 81 -19.41 21.55 -0.03
CA ASN A 81 -19.18 22.43 -1.18
C ASN A 81 -18.16 21.83 -2.15
N LEU A 82 -17.02 21.34 -1.65
CA LEU A 82 -16.02 20.67 -2.48
C LEU A 82 -16.61 19.43 -3.17
N SER A 83 -17.37 18.61 -2.43
CA SER A 83 -18.00 17.42 -3.00
C SER A 83 -18.97 17.76 -4.13
N VAL A 84 -19.78 18.82 -3.97
CA VAL A 84 -20.70 19.31 -5.01
C VAL A 84 -19.93 19.86 -6.21
N LEU A 85 -18.87 20.65 -5.98
CA LEU A 85 -18.02 21.18 -7.06
C LEU A 85 -17.39 20.07 -7.90
N THR A 86 -16.85 19.02 -7.27
CA THR A 86 -16.28 17.87 -7.99
C THR A 86 -17.32 17.10 -8.79
N LEU A 87 -18.57 17.05 -8.32
CA LEU A 87 -19.66 16.40 -9.06
C LEU A 87 -20.14 17.25 -10.23
N ALA A 88 -20.08 18.58 -10.11
CA ALA A 88 -20.45 19.51 -11.18
C ALA A 88 -19.44 19.52 -12.33
N ILE A 89 -18.17 19.21 -12.05
CA ILE A 89 -17.09 19.14 -13.04
C ILE A 89 -17.04 17.73 -13.64
N GLY A 90 -17.12 17.63 -14.97
CA GLY A 90 -17.02 16.36 -15.68
C GLY A 90 -15.66 15.69 -15.51
N ASP A 91 -14.58 16.47 -15.60
CA ASP A 91 -13.22 16.01 -15.30
C ASP A 91 -12.94 16.07 -13.79
N LYS A 92 -13.16 14.94 -13.14
CA LYS A 92 -12.92 14.78 -11.70
C LYS A 92 -11.44 14.84 -11.33
N GLN A 93 -10.53 14.51 -12.25
CA GLN A 93 -9.09 14.55 -11.98
C GLN A 93 -8.63 16.00 -11.95
N MET A 94 -9.02 16.80 -12.94
CA MET A 94 -8.76 18.24 -12.97
C MET A 94 -9.32 18.94 -11.72
N ALA A 95 -10.55 18.59 -11.30
CA ALA A 95 -11.14 19.15 -10.09
C ALA A 95 -10.30 18.85 -8.82
N ARG A 96 -9.76 17.63 -8.71
CA ARG A 96 -8.88 17.27 -7.59
C ARG A 96 -7.54 17.99 -7.66
N GLU A 97 -6.91 18.06 -8.83
CA GLU A 97 -5.63 18.75 -9.03
C GLU A 97 -5.70 20.23 -8.64
N LEU A 98 -6.73 20.94 -9.09
CA LEU A 98 -6.95 22.34 -8.71
C LEU A 98 -7.16 22.50 -7.21
N THR A 99 -7.89 21.57 -6.59
CA THR A 99 -8.12 21.60 -5.13
C THR A 99 -6.82 21.34 -4.37
N ILE A 100 -6.03 20.34 -4.78
CA ILE A 100 -4.73 20.02 -4.18
C ILE A 100 -3.80 21.24 -4.28
N ARG A 101 -3.66 21.84 -5.46
CA ARG A 101 -2.85 23.06 -5.64
C ARG A 101 -3.35 24.22 -4.79
N GLY A 102 -4.67 24.40 -4.68
CA GLY A 102 -5.24 25.41 -3.80
C GLY A 102 -4.86 25.18 -2.33
N PHE A 103 -4.83 23.94 -1.86
CA PHE A 103 -4.41 23.61 -0.50
C PHE A 103 -2.90 23.71 -0.29
N LEU A 104 -2.09 23.31 -1.26
CA LEU A 104 -0.63 23.43 -1.14
C LEU A 104 -0.16 24.90 -1.14
N ASN A 105 -0.93 25.81 -1.75
CA ASN A 105 -0.65 27.25 -1.71
C ASN A 105 -1.23 27.96 -0.47
N SER A 106 -1.86 27.23 0.45
CA SER A 106 -2.46 27.82 1.66
C SER A 106 -1.39 28.12 2.71
N PRO A 107 -1.45 29.27 3.41
CA PRO A 107 -0.53 29.59 4.50
C PRO A 107 -0.71 28.69 5.73
N GLN A 108 -1.79 27.89 5.77
CA GLN A 108 -2.05 26.94 6.86
C GLN A 108 -1.33 25.61 6.69
N LEU A 109 -0.69 25.38 5.52
CA LEU A 109 -0.06 24.12 5.17
C LEU A 109 1.04 23.73 6.18
N LEU A 110 0.97 22.50 6.69
CA LEU A 110 1.99 21.93 7.56
C LEU A 110 2.98 21.10 6.72
N ILE A 111 3.99 21.79 6.19
CA ILE A 111 5.08 21.22 5.40
C ILE A 111 6.42 21.75 5.94
N PRO A 112 7.47 20.91 6.02
CA PRO A 112 8.81 21.40 6.35
C PRO A 112 9.31 22.38 5.30
N ASP A 113 10.22 23.25 5.68
CA ASP A 113 10.88 24.13 4.71
C ASP A 113 11.93 23.35 3.86
N ASN A 114 12.44 24.00 2.82
CA ASN A 114 13.41 23.37 1.92
C ASN A 114 14.73 23.01 2.62
N GLN A 115 15.14 23.77 3.63
CA GLN A 115 16.36 23.51 4.40
C GLN A 115 16.17 22.31 5.32
N GLU A 116 15.04 22.23 6.02
CA GLU A 116 14.64 21.09 6.86
C GLU A 116 14.58 19.81 6.03
N MET A 117 13.90 19.83 4.88
CA MET A 117 13.87 18.69 3.95
C MET A 117 15.28 18.25 3.54
N ARG A 118 16.15 19.18 3.15
CA ARG A 118 17.51 18.86 2.67
C ARG A 118 18.47 18.45 3.79
N SER A 119 18.14 18.77 5.05
CA SER A 119 18.92 18.30 6.21
C SER A 119 18.76 16.81 6.48
N ASP A 120 17.59 16.24 6.16
CA ASP A 120 17.33 14.79 6.20
C ASP A 120 16.30 14.36 5.13
N LEU A 121 16.79 14.19 3.89
CA LEU A 121 15.96 13.71 2.78
C LEU A 121 15.36 12.33 3.05
N GLY A 122 16.11 11.46 3.75
CA GLY A 122 15.66 10.10 4.02
C GLY A 122 14.48 10.06 4.97
N GLY A 123 14.56 10.82 6.06
CA GLY A 123 13.46 11.02 7.01
C GLY A 123 12.26 11.65 6.33
N PHE A 124 12.45 12.77 5.61
CA PHE A 124 11.37 13.47 4.93
C PHE A 124 10.58 12.57 3.97
N ILE A 125 11.26 11.78 3.13
CA ILE A 125 10.59 10.88 2.18
C ILE A 125 9.83 9.78 2.93
N LYS A 126 10.45 9.15 3.94
CA LYS A 126 9.79 8.10 4.72
C LYS A 126 8.54 8.62 5.44
N GLU A 127 8.63 9.78 6.07
CA GLU A 127 7.50 10.43 6.73
C GLU A 127 6.39 10.80 5.75
N SER A 128 6.75 11.28 4.56
CA SER A 128 5.78 11.59 3.50
C SER A 128 5.02 10.33 3.04
N PHE A 129 5.71 9.21 2.85
CA PHE A 129 5.10 7.92 2.51
C PHE A 129 4.16 7.42 3.60
N VAL A 130 4.57 7.51 4.86
CA VAL A 130 3.71 7.13 5.99
C VAL A 130 2.50 8.04 6.06
N ARG A 131 2.69 9.35 5.89
CA ARG A 131 1.61 10.35 5.92
C ARG A 131 0.57 10.12 4.82
N PHE A 132 0.98 9.94 3.57
CA PHE A 132 0.03 9.89 2.45
C PHE A 132 -0.41 8.48 2.07
N TYR A 133 0.46 7.49 2.20
CA TYR A 133 0.22 6.13 1.72
C TYR A 133 0.06 5.09 2.82
N LEU A 134 0.35 5.44 4.09
CA LEU A 134 0.30 4.55 5.25
C LEU A 134 1.26 3.36 5.14
N ARG A 135 2.40 3.56 4.49
CA ARG A 135 3.48 2.57 4.35
C ARG A 135 4.84 3.24 4.33
N TYR A 136 5.90 2.46 4.48
CA TYR A 136 7.25 2.91 4.15
C TYR A 136 7.50 2.80 2.63
N PRO A 137 8.40 3.65 2.08
CA PRO A 137 8.88 3.46 0.72
C PRO A 137 9.70 2.17 0.63
N THR A 138 9.71 1.56 -0.54
CA THR A 138 10.72 0.55 -0.88
C THR A 138 12.09 1.21 -1.00
N GLU A 139 13.16 0.42 -0.89
CA GLU A 139 14.53 0.95 -1.04
C GLU A 139 14.75 1.61 -2.41
N TYR A 140 14.11 1.09 -3.46
CA TYR A 140 14.16 1.68 -4.79
C TYR A 140 13.43 3.02 -4.88
N GLU A 141 12.21 3.13 -4.32
CA GLU A 141 11.47 4.40 -4.27
C GLU A 141 12.24 5.45 -3.48
N LEU A 142 12.82 5.06 -2.34
CA LEU A 142 13.63 5.94 -1.52
C LEU A 142 14.86 6.45 -2.27
N PHE A 143 15.59 5.55 -2.95
CA PHE A 143 16.74 5.91 -3.76
C PHE A 143 16.37 6.86 -4.91
N TYR A 144 15.35 6.51 -5.69
CA TYR A 144 14.93 7.30 -6.85
C TYR A 144 14.46 8.71 -6.47
N ILE A 145 13.66 8.84 -5.41
CA ILE A 145 13.16 10.15 -4.98
C ILE A 145 14.29 11.00 -4.40
N LYS A 146 15.25 10.40 -3.69
CA LYS A 146 16.44 11.12 -3.24
C LYS A 146 17.24 11.67 -4.42
N ASP A 147 17.56 10.82 -5.39
CA ASP A 147 18.31 11.21 -6.58
C ASP A 147 17.59 12.33 -7.36
N LEU A 148 16.26 12.26 -7.47
CA LEU A 148 15.45 13.32 -8.09
C LEU A 148 15.57 14.67 -7.36
N ILE A 149 15.52 14.69 -6.03
CA ILE A 149 15.59 15.93 -5.23
C ILE A 149 17.02 16.48 -5.17
N GLU A 150 18.03 15.61 -5.17
CA GLU A 150 19.44 16.00 -5.20
C GLU A 150 19.86 16.51 -6.57
N GLY A 151 19.29 15.97 -7.64
CA GLY A 151 19.52 16.40 -9.03
C GLY A 151 18.93 17.76 -9.39
N ASP A 152 18.00 18.29 -8.59
CA ASP A 152 17.35 19.58 -8.82
C ASP A 152 17.27 20.43 -7.53
N MET A 153 18.05 21.52 -7.50
CA MET A 153 18.11 22.45 -6.37
C MET A 153 16.82 23.28 -6.19
N ASP A 154 16.04 23.42 -7.26
CA ASP A 154 14.74 24.11 -7.23
C ASP A 154 13.60 23.15 -6.82
N TYR A 155 13.90 21.86 -6.65
CA TYR A 155 12.94 20.91 -6.11
C TYR A 155 12.65 21.23 -4.64
N ARG A 156 11.36 21.43 -4.33
CA ARG A 156 10.85 21.81 -3.02
C ARG A 156 9.91 20.75 -2.44
N PRO A 157 9.67 20.75 -1.11
CA PRO A 157 8.76 19.82 -0.45
C PRO A 157 7.38 19.73 -1.10
N GLU A 158 6.85 20.87 -1.57
CA GLU A 158 5.53 20.97 -2.20
C GLU A 158 5.42 20.12 -3.47
N HIS A 159 6.51 19.99 -4.24
CA HIS A 159 6.52 19.17 -5.46
C HIS A 159 6.35 17.69 -5.13
N LEU A 160 7.01 17.21 -4.06
CA LEU A 160 6.84 15.83 -3.62
C LEU A 160 5.41 15.61 -3.16
N TYR A 161 4.88 16.49 -2.30
CA TYR A 161 3.51 16.40 -1.81
C TYR A 161 2.50 16.40 -2.96
N GLU A 162 2.63 17.30 -3.93
CA GLU A 162 1.76 17.36 -5.10
C GLU A 162 1.81 16.04 -5.88
N SER A 163 3.01 15.54 -6.20
CA SER A 163 3.17 14.28 -6.94
C SER A 163 2.53 13.09 -6.23
N MET A 164 2.64 13.05 -4.90
CA MET A 164 2.09 11.97 -4.10
C MET A 164 0.57 12.03 -4.05
N LEU A 165 0.01 13.22 -3.84
CA LEU A 165 -1.44 13.45 -3.75
C LEU A 165 -2.17 13.27 -5.09
N LEU A 166 -1.47 13.45 -6.21
CA LEU A 166 -1.98 13.19 -7.56
C LEU A 166 -1.87 11.72 -7.99
N SER A 167 -1.11 10.90 -7.25
CA SER A 167 -0.92 9.50 -7.61
C SER A 167 -2.22 8.69 -7.50
N ASN A 168 -2.29 7.61 -8.30
CA ASN A 168 -3.35 6.62 -8.14
C ASN A 168 -3.29 5.98 -6.74
N GLU A 169 -2.10 5.77 -6.17
CA GLU A 169 -2.01 5.17 -4.83
C GLU A 169 -2.72 6.00 -3.75
N TYR A 170 -2.70 7.33 -3.89
CA TYR A 170 -3.44 8.22 -2.98
C TYR A 170 -4.96 8.13 -3.16
N LEU A 171 -5.44 7.87 -4.38
CA LEU A 171 -6.87 7.84 -4.69
C LEU A 171 -7.59 6.61 -4.14
N TYR A 172 -6.88 5.51 -3.91
CA TYR A 172 -7.47 4.23 -3.51
C TYR A 172 -7.24 3.93 -2.01
N TYR A 173 -8.16 3.20 -1.39
CA TYR A 173 -7.96 2.54 -0.09
C TYR A 173 -7.28 1.21 -0.27
#